data_AF-A0A6N9CCL8-F1
#
_entry.id   AF-A0A6N9CCL8-F1
#
_cell.length_a   1.000
_cell.length_b   1.000
_cell.length_c   1.000
_cell.angle_alpha   90.00
_cell.angle_beta   90.00
_cell.angle_gamma   90.00
#
_symmetry.space_group_name_H-M   'P 1'
#
loop_
_entity.id
_entity.type
_entity.pdbx_description
1 polymer ?
#
loop_
_entity_poly.entity_id
_entity_poly.type
_entity_poly.pdbx_seq_one_letter_code
_entity_poly.pdbx_strand_id
1 'polypeptide(L)'
;MSQKNPYLQMDQQMVGDIYTSREVMDNLTVLCDDFGSRFAGTPDERRAADFICETFNRYGLKDARLESYSYAGWSRGPATLEIVEPIQRSLHCISLPYCPSGDTTAELISVGYGSPAKYEDLGDEMKGRIVMAGSASPPDLGRWVHRKEKYERSVLGGASAFIFISESPGVGPETGSLQN
;
A
#
# COMPACT_ATOMS: atom_id res chain seq x y z
N MET A 1 40.96 15.10 -21.42
CA MET A 1 40.99 16.16 -20.39
C MET A 1 40.35 15.59 -19.14
N SER A 2 41.11 15.42 -18.05
CA SER A 2 40.54 14.98 -16.77
C SER A 2 39.73 16.16 -16.21
N GLN A 3 38.40 16.09 -16.29
CA GLN A 3 37.56 17.05 -15.59
C GLN A 3 37.61 16.69 -14.11
N LYS A 4 38.51 17.33 -13.36
CA LYS A 4 38.48 17.28 -11.91
C LYS A 4 37.24 18.05 -11.44
N ASN A 5 36.40 17.40 -10.64
CA ASN A 5 35.22 18.01 -10.02
C ASN A 5 35.64 19.24 -9.18
N PRO A 6 35.20 20.46 -9.54
CA PRO A 6 35.58 21.68 -8.81
C PRO A 6 34.96 21.77 -7.41
N TYR A 7 33.94 20.95 -7.10
CA TYR A 7 33.24 20.93 -5.82
C TYR A 7 33.65 19.75 -4.93
N LEU A 8 34.70 19.00 -5.29
CA LEU A 8 35.07 17.75 -4.64
C LEU A 8 35.17 17.88 -3.10
N GLN A 9 35.73 18.98 -2.59
CA GLN A 9 35.83 19.20 -1.15
C GLN A 9 34.47 19.37 -0.47
N MET A 10 33.56 20.12 -1.10
CA MET A 10 32.20 20.33 -0.59
C MET A 10 31.42 19.02 -0.62
N ASP A 11 31.53 18.26 -1.72
CA ASP A 11 30.87 16.96 -1.86
C ASP A 11 31.36 15.97 -0.79
N GLN A 12 32.67 15.92 -0.56
CA GLN A 12 33.26 15.09 0.49
C GLN A 12 32.79 15.49 1.89
N GLN A 13 32.67 16.79 2.17
CA GLN A 13 32.15 17.28 3.44
C GLN A 13 30.68 16.89 3.63
N MET A 14 29.82 17.17 2.64
CA MET A 14 28.39 16.82 2.70
C MET A 14 28.19 15.32 2.91
N VAL A 15 28.90 14.48 2.15
CA VAL A 15 28.84 13.03 2.31
C VAL A 15 29.35 12.62 3.70
N GLY A 16 30.45 13.21 4.18
CA GLY A 16 30.97 12.98 5.52
C GLY A 16 29.95 13.28 6.61
N ASP A 17 29.26 14.43 6.53
CA ASP A 17 28.22 14.83 7.47
C ASP A 17 27.02 13.89 7.41
N ILE A 18 26.56 13.50 6.21
CA ILE A 18 25.46 12.54 6.04
C ILE A 18 25.80 11.18 6.66
N TYR A 19 27.02 10.68 6.45
CA TYR A 19 27.43 9.36 6.95
C TYR A 19 27.70 9.33 8.45
N THR A 20 28.04 10.47 9.06
CA THR A 20 28.39 10.55 10.49
C THR A 20 27.26 11.09 11.35
N SER A 21 26.26 11.76 10.75
CA SER A 21 25.08 12.24 11.44
C SER A 21 24.11 11.11 11.78
N ARG A 22 23.40 11.27 12.90
CA ARG A 22 22.28 10.40 13.31
C ARG A 22 20.91 10.98 12.99
N GLU A 23 20.84 12.24 12.57
CA GLU A 23 19.58 12.98 12.42
C GLU A 23 18.55 12.23 11.56
N VAL A 24 18.97 11.62 10.44
CA VAL A 24 18.06 10.85 9.58
C VAL A 24 17.40 9.71 10.35
N MET A 25 18.18 8.95 11.12
CA MET A 25 17.67 7.83 11.90
C MET A 25 16.84 8.30 13.09
N ASP A 26 17.29 9.33 13.80
CA ASP A 26 16.60 9.84 14.99
C ASP A 26 15.22 10.44 14.61
N ASN A 27 15.13 11.16 13.48
CA ASN A 27 13.84 11.63 12.95
C ASN A 27 12.94 10.47 12.49
N LEU A 28 13.50 9.45 11.83
CA LEU A 28 12.75 8.27 11.43
C LEU A 28 12.17 7.52 12.65
N THR A 29 12.96 7.39 13.71
CA THR A 29 12.53 6.78 14.98
C THR A 29 11.32 7.51 15.55
N VAL A 30 11.39 8.84 15.69
CA VAL A 30 10.23 9.63 16.16
C VAL A 30 9.02 9.44 15.25
N LEU A 31 9.22 9.52 13.92
CA LEU A 31 8.12 9.36 12.97
C LEU A 31 7.42 8.01 13.10
N CYS A 32 8.18 6.93 13.27
CA CYS A 32 7.68 5.55 13.36
C CYS A 32 7.11 5.19 14.73
N ASP A 33 7.76 5.62 15.81
CA ASP A 33 7.42 5.20 17.17
C ASP A 33 6.30 6.07 17.76
N ASP A 34 6.26 7.37 17.44
CA ASP A 34 5.34 8.32 18.08
C ASP A 34 4.10 8.64 17.23
N PHE A 35 4.18 8.46 15.89
CA PHE A 35 3.09 8.81 14.97
C PHE A 35 2.52 7.62 14.18
N GLY A 36 2.73 6.39 14.65
CA GLY A 36 2.03 5.20 14.14
C GLY A 36 2.16 5.00 12.62
N SER A 37 1.04 4.70 11.94
CA SER A 37 1.03 4.41 10.50
C SER A 37 0.97 5.65 9.61
N ARG A 38 0.66 6.82 10.16
CA ARG A 38 0.53 8.10 9.42
C ARG A 38 -0.38 7.99 8.19
N PHE A 39 -1.46 7.20 8.28
CA PHE A 39 -2.41 7.06 7.19
C PHE A 39 -3.05 8.42 6.86
N ALA A 40 -3.16 8.75 5.57
CA ALA A 40 -3.59 10.08 5.15
C ALA A 40 -4.97 10.45 5.73
N GLY A 41 -5.07 11.63 6.33
CA GLY A 41 -6.29 12.18 6.95
C GLY A 41 -6.49 11.80 8.39
N THR A 42 -5.55 11.06 8.98
CA THR A 42 -5.61 10.70 10.40
C THR A 42 -4.96 11.79 11.26
N PRO A 43 -5.32 11.88 12.55
CA PRO A 43 -4.61 12.74 13.50
C PRO A 43 -3.11 12.46 13.57
N ASP A 44 -2.70 11.22 13.27
CA ASP A 44 -1.30 10.78 13.30
C ASP A 44 -0.48 11.38 12.15
N GLU A 45 -1.05 11.43 10.94
CA GLU A 45 -0.44 12.14 9.82
C GLU A 45 -0.24 13.63 10.16
N ARG A 46 -1.25 14.26 10.77
CA ARG A 46 -1.16 15.67 11.15
C ARG A 46 -0.01 15.92 12.12
N ARG A 47 0.10 15.13 13.19
CA ARG A 47 1.20 15.27 14.16
C ARG A 47 2.57 15.04 13.52
N ALA A 48 2.68 14.09 12.59
CA ALA A 48 3.91 13.88 11.83
C ALA A 48 4.26 15.09 10.95
N ALA A 49 3.27 15.70 10.29
CA ALA A 49 3.49 16.92 9.50
C ALA A 49 3.94 18.10 10.36
N ASP A 50 3.32 18.29 11.53
CA ASP A 50 3.72 19.32 12.51
C ASP A 50 5.19 19.09 12.94
N PHE A 51 5.57 17.85 13.30
CA PHE A 51 6.95 17.49 13.66
C PHE A 51 7.97 17.76 12.54
N ILE A 52 7.63 17.45 11.29
CA ILE A 52 8.50 17.71 10.13
C ILE A 52 8.70 19.22 9.97
N CYS A 53 7.62 20.02 10.07
CA CYS A 53 7.70 21.47 9.97
C CYS A 53 8.58 22.07 11.09
N GLU A 54 8.41 21.61 12.33
CA GLU A 54 9.25 22.01 13.46
C GLU A 54 10.72 21.62 13.25
N THR A 55 10.97 20.44 12.70
CA THR A 55 12.31 19.95 12.39
C THR A 55 12.98 20.81 11.30
N PHE A 56 12.26 21.22 10.26
CA PHE A 56 12.78 22.16 9.27
C PHE A 56 13.13 23.52 9.89
N ASN A 57 12.28 24.04 10.77
CA ASN A 57 12.59 25.27 11.51
C ASN A 57 13.85 25.11 12.38
N ARG A 58 13.99 23.97 13.07
CA ARG A 58 15.18 23.66 13.88
C ARG A 58 16.47 23.61 13.06
N TYR A 59 16.41 23.15 11.82
CA TYR A 59 17.55 23.14 10.89
C TYR A 59 17.82 24.50 10.23
N GLY A 60 17.03 25.52 10.51
CA GLY A 60 17.22 26.87 9.98
C GLY A 60 16.70 27.05 8.55
N LEU A 61 15.83 26.16 8.06
CA LEU A 61 15.12 26.40 6.80
C LEU A 61 14.18 27.60 6.98
N LYS A 62 14.09 28.44 5.94
CA LYS A 62 13.18 29.58 5.91
C LYS A 62 11.84 29.15 5.33
N ASP A 63 10.77 29.78 5.81
CA ASP A 63 9.41 29.64 5.29
C ASP A 63 8.80 28.22 5.36
N ALA A 64 9.25 27.39 6.32
CA ALA A 64 8.61 26.10 6.59
C ALA A 64 7.18 26.34 7.12
N ARG A 65 6.18 25.78 6.42
CA ARG A 65 4.76 25.91 6.75
C ARG A 65 4.00 24.67 6.29
N LEU A 66 2.79 24.51 6.83
CA LEU A 66 1.85 23.50 6.40
C LEU A 66 0.88 24.10 5.38
N GLU A 67 0.56 23.32 4.35
CA GLU A 67 -0.44 23.68 3.33
C GLU A 67 -1.55 22.63 3.33
N SER A 68 -2.80 23.09 3.43
CA SER A 68 -3.98 22.22 3.44
C SER A 68 -4.58 22.11 2.04
N TYR A 69 -4.98 20.89 1.66
CA TYR A 69 -5.77 20.66 0.46
C TYR A 69 -6.85 19.60 0.74
N SER A 70 -7.93 19.65 -0.04
CA SER A 70 -9.01 18.66 0.07
C SER A 70 -8.75 17.48 -0.86
N TYR A 71 -9.12 16.29 -0.42
CA TYR A 71 -9.05 15.06 -1.20
C TYR A 71 -10.13 14.07 -0.72
N ALA A 72 -10.36 13.01 -1.49
CA ALA A 72 -11.25 11.94 -1.08
C ALA A 72 -10.59 11.15 0.07
N GLY A 73 -11.05 11.37 1.30
CA GLY A 73 -10.59 10.62 2.46
C GLY A 73 -11.19 9.22 2.51
N TRP A 74 -10.46 8.28 3.10
CA TRP A 74 -10.96 6.95 3.43
C TRP A 74 -10.47 6.53 4.81
N SER A 75 -11.34 5.88 5.57
CA SER A 75 -11.01 5.31 6.87
C SER A 75 -11.35 3.83 6.89
N ARG A 76 -10.43 3.03 7.42
CA ARG A 76 -10.58 1.58 7.51
C ARG A 76 -11.60 1.23 8.57
N GLY A 77 -12.69 0.58 8.17
CA GLY A 77 -13.64 -0.04 9.08
C GLY A 77 -13.21 -1.44 9.53
N PRO A 78 -14.05 -2.11 10.35
CA PRO A 78 -13.87 -3.53 10.66
C PRO A 78 -14.03 -4.39 9.41
N ALA A 79 -13.34 -5.52 9.37
CA ALA A 79 -13.46 -6.53 8.33
C ALA A 79 -13.44 -7.94 8.94
N THR A 80 -14.27 -8.82 8.41
CA THR A 80 -14.33 -10.23 8.79
C THR A 80 -14.26 -11.09 7.54
N LEU A 81 -13.54 -12.20 7.62
CA LEU A 81 -13.46 -13.19 6.55
C LEU A 81 -13.53 -14.58 7.18
N GLU A 82 -14.45 -15.41 6.70
CA GLU A 82 -14.67 -16.75 7.25
C GLU A 82 -14.73 -17.78 6.13
N ILE A 83 -14.09 -18.92 6.38
CA ILE A 83 -14.38 -20.14 5.64
C ILE A 83 -15.63 -20.72 6.30
N VAL A 84 -16.70 -20.85 5.53
CA VAL A 84 -17.97 -21.45 5.98
C VAL A 84 -17.91 -22.97 5.82
N GLU A 85 -17.44 -23.43 4.65
CA GLU A 85 -17.27 -24.84 4.30
C GLU A 85 -15.94 -25.05 3.53
N PRO A 86 -15.35 -26.26 3.57
CA PRO A 86 -15.77 -27.44 4.33
C PRO A 86 -15.37 -27.39 5.82
N ILE A 87 -14.58 -26.38 6.22
CA ILE A 87 -14.18 -26.16 7.62
C ILE A 87 -14.65 -24.78 8.06
N GLN A 88 -15.31 -24.71 9.20
CA GLN A 88 -15.70 -23.42 9.76
C GLN A 88 -14.48 -22.77 10.44
N ARG A 89 -13.98 -21.68 9.85
CA ARG A 89 -12.77 -21.00 10.34
C ARG A 89 -12.76 -19.52 9.99
N SER A 90 -12.64 -18.67 11.00
CA SER A 90 -12.36 -17.24 10.78
C SER A 90 -10.88 -17.01 10.42
N LEU A 91 -10.65 -16.12 9.46
CA LEU A 91 -9.34 -15.73 8.96
C LEU A 91 -9.08 -14.26 9.29
N HIS A 92 -7.83 -13.94 9.62
CA HIS A 92 -7.43 -12.55 9.78
C HIS A 92 -7.42 -11.84 8.42
N CYS A 93 -8.07 -10.69 8.32
CA CYS A 93 -8.12 -9.89 7.11
C CYS A 93 -8.18 -8.40 7.45
N ILE A 94 -7.88 -7.58 6.43
CA ILE A 94 -8.12 -6.14 6.43
C ILE A 94 -8.71 -5.76 5.08
N SER A 95 -9.47 -4.67 5.04
CA SER A 95 -10.00 -4.12 3.78
C SER A 95 -8.89 -3.64 2.83
N LEU A 96 -9.20 -3.41 1.56
CA LEU A 96 -8.33 -2.59 0.71
C LEU A 96 -8.77 -1.13 0.83
N PRO A 97 -7.85 -0.15 0.93
CA PRO A 97 -8.22 1.26 0.93
C PRO A 97 -9.11 1.60 -0.27
N TYR A 98 -10.17 2.37 0.00
CA TYR A 98 -11.23 2.75 -0.93
C TYR A 98 -12.16 1.61 -1.40
N CYS A 99 -12.13 0.43 -0.76
CA CYS A 99 -13.19 -0.55 -1.02
C CYS A 99 -14.53 -0.06 -0.44
N PRO A 100 -15.67 -0.39 -1.09
CA PRO A 100 -16.99 -0.17 -0.51
C PRO A 100 -17.22 -1.09 0.70
N SER A 101 -18.17 -0.73 1.55
CA SER A 101 -18.72 -1.67 2.54
C SER A 101 -19.62 -2.69 1.86
N GLY A 102 -19.63 -3.92 2.36
CA GLY A 102 -20.52 -4.96 1.88
C GLY A 102 -20.45 -6.21 2.75
N ASP A 103 -21.40 -7.09 2.54
CA ASP A 103 -21.45 -8.43 3.14
C ASP A 103 -21.86 -9.41 2.04
N THR A 104 -21.16 -10.53 1.94
CA THR A 104 -21.43 -11.56 0.95
C THR A 104 -20.91 -12.91 1.42
N THR A 105 -21.66 -13.96 1.08
CA THR A 105 -21.23 -15.36 1.23
C THR A 105 -21.41 -16.01 -0.13
N ALA A 106 -20.31 -16.45 -0.75
CA ALA A 106 -20.32 -17.10 -2.05
C ALA A 106 -19.10 -18.01 -2.20
N GLU A 107 -19.12 -18.85 -3.24
CA GLU A 107 -18.00 -19.71 -3.57
C GLU A 107 -16.74 -18.90 -3.92
N LEU A 108 -15.59 -19.39 -3.47
CA LEU A 108 -14.28 -18.82 -3.78
C LEU A 108 -13.76 -19.36 -5.12
N ILE A 109 -13.26 -18.47 -5.98
CA ILE A 109 -12.54 -18.85 -7.19
C ILE A 109 -11.17 -18.15 -7.26
N SER A 110 -10.13 -18.91 -7.58
CA SER A 110 -8.77 -18.38 -7.70
C SER A 110 -8.45 -17.99 -9.14
N VAL A 111 -7.91 -16.79 -9.32
CA VAL A 111 -7.31 -16.32 -10.58
C VAL A 111 -5.78 -16.40 -10.56
N GLY A 112 -5.20 -17.07 -9.55
CA GLY A 112 -3.75 -17.13 -9.36
C GLY A 112 -3.16 -15.73 -9.24
N TYR A 113 -2.14 -15.43 -10.04
CA TYR A 113 -1.51 -14.10 -10.10
C TYR A 113 -2.27 -13.08 -10.96
N GLY A 114 -3.49 -13.42 -11.41
CA GLY A 114 -4.40 -12.50 -12.08
C GLY A 114 -3.97 -12.11 -13.50
N SER A 115 -3.51 -13.07 -14.32
CA SER A 115 -3.23 -12.78 -15.73
C SER A 115 -4.51 -12.42 -16.48
N PRO A 116 -4.47 -11.51 -17.47
CA PRO A 116 -5.63 -11.19 -18.31
C PRO A 116 -6.30 -12.43 -18.91
N ALA A 117 -5.49 -13.34 -19.47
CA ALA A 117 -5.96 -14.61 -20.02
C ALA A 117 -6.71 -15.45 -18.98
N LYS A 118 -6.25 -15.49 -17.72
CA LYS A 118 -6.96 -16.26 -16.68
C LYS A 118 -8.35 -15.69 -16.36
N TYR A 119 -8.53 -14.37 -16.43
CA TYR A 119 -9.85 -13.74 -16.29
C TYR A 119 -10.75 -14.05 -17.50
N GLU A 120 -10.18 -14.04 -18.71
CA GLU A 120 -10.90 -14.37 -19.94
C GLU A 120 -11.34 -15.85 -19.94
N ASP A 121 -10.46 -16.76 -19.55
CA ASP A 121 -10.73 -18.20 -19.47
C ASP A 121 -11.85 -18.53 -18.48
N LEU A 122 -11.89 -17.85 -17.33
CA LEU A 122 -12.95 -18.05 -16.34
C LEU A 122 -14.28 -17.41 -16.75
N GLY A 123 -14.24 -16.26 -17.43
CA GLY A 123 -15.42 -15.57 -17.95
C GLY A 123 -16.58 -15.50 -16.93
N ASP A 124 -17.74 -16.03 -17.32
CA ASP A 124 -18.97 -16.02 -16.52
C ASP A 124 -18.89 -16.88 -15.24
N GLU A 125 -17.90 -17.76 -15.09
CA GLU A 125 -17.73 -18.57 -13.87
C GLU A 125 -17.39 -17.72 -12.63
N MET A 126 -16.95 -16.48 -12.82
CA MET A 126 -16.67 -15.55 -11.72
C MET A 126 -17.93 -14.84 -11.22
N LYS A 127 -19.02 -14.86 -11.98
CA LYS A 127 -20.23 -14.08 -11.68
C LYS A 127 -20.84 -14.52 -10.36
N GLY A 128 -20.98 -13.58 -9.42
CA GLY A 128 -21.50 -13.82 -8.08
C GLY A 128 -20.52 -14.49 -7.11
N ARG A 129 -19.33 -14.93 -7.57
CA ARG A 129 -18.32 -15.58 -6.73
C ARG A 129 -17.38 -14.59 -6.06
N ILE A 130 -16.69 -15.04 -5.02
CA ILE A 130 -15.57 -14.32 -4.40
C ILE A 130 -14.31 -14.64 -5.19
N VAL A 131 -13.70 -13.64 -5.83
CA VAL A 131 -12.46 -13.84 -6.61
C VAL A 131 -11.25 -13.62 -5.72
N MET A 132 -10.31 -14.55 -5.73
CA MET A 132 -9.03 -14.46 -5.00
C MET A 132 -7.86 -14.34 -5.96
N ALA A 133 -7.00 -13.35 -5.74
CA ALA A 133 -5.78 -13.13 -6.49
C ALA A 133 -4.55 -13.00 -5.57
N GLY A 134 -3.45 -13.64 -5.97
CA GLY A 134 -2.14 -13.43 -5.38
C GLY A 134 -1.52 -12.10 -5.82
N SER A 135 -0.62 -11.59 -5.00
CA SER A 135 0.03 -10.30 -5.19
C SER A 135 1.05 -10.24 -6.31
N ALA A 136 1.82 -11.32 -6.49
CA ALA A 136 2.80 -11.44 -7.56
C ALA A 136 2.17 -11.27 -8.94
N SER A 137 3.01 -10.97 -9.94
CA SER A 137 2.59 -10.96 -11.34
C SER A 137 2.80 -12.33 -11.98
N PRO A 138 1.98 -12.70 -12.99
CA PRO A 138 2.20 -13.92 -13.74
C PRO A 138 3.59 -13.88 -14.42
N PRO A 139 4.44 -14.90 -14.25
CA PRO A 139 5.83 -14.87 -14.73
C PRO A 139 5.94 -14.73 -16.25
N ASP A 140 5.00 -15.34 -16.98
CA ASP A 140 5.05 -15.41 -18.44
C ASP A 140 4.45 -14.19 -19.14
N LEU A 141 3.87 -13.24 -18.39
CA LEU A 141 3.18 -12.09 -18.98
C LEU A 141 4.16 -10.99 -19.43
N GLY A 142 5.39 -10.99 -18.92
CA GLY A 142 6.42 -9.99 -19.26
C GLY A 142 6.13 -8.56 -18.76
N ARG A 143 5.07 -8.37 -17.97
CA ARG A 143 4.74 -7.10 -17.33
C ARG A 143 4.15 -7.30 -15.94
N TRP A 144 4.23 -6.24 -15.15
CA TRP A 144 3.55 -6.18 -13.88
C TRP A 144 2.02 -6.11 -14.05
N VAL A 145 1.29 -6.81 -13.18
CA VAL A 145 -0.16 -6.73 -13.04
C VAL A 145 -0.48 -6.14 -11.68
N HIS A 146 -0.90 -4.89 -11.68
CA HIS A 146 -1.23 -4.16 -10.46
C HIS A 146 -2.49 -4.77 -9.79
N ARG A 147 -2.56 -4.78 -8.46
CA ARG A 147 -3.75 -5.22 -7.69
C ARG A 147 -5.05 -4.60 -8.18
N LYS A 148 -5.06 -3.29 -8.44
CA LYS A 148 -6.18 -2.54 -9.03
C LYS A 148 -6.67 -3.14 -10.35
N GLU A 149 -5.77 -3.53 -11.26
CA GLU A 149 -6.16 -4.19 -12.51
C GLU A 149 -6.86 -5.53 -12.21
N LYS A 150 -6.34 -6.31 -11.26
CA LYS A 150 -6.95 -7.57 -10.82
C LYS A 150 -8.35 -7.34 -10.27
N TYR A 151 -8.49 -6.38 -9.34
CA TYR A 151 -9.78 -5.98 -8.77
C TYR A 151 -10.78 -5.53 -9.84
N GLU A 152 -10.38 -4.64 -10.75
CA GLU A 152 -11.26 -4.13 -11.81
C GLU A 152 -11.72 -5.24 -12.75
N ARG A 153 -10.84 -6.19 -13.09
CA ARG A 153 -11.22 -7.38 -13.87
C ARG A 153 -12.21 -8.27 -13.12
N SER A 154 -12.05 -8.46 -11.82
CA SER A 154 -13.02 -9.18 -10.99
C SER A 154 -14.39 -8.48 -10.99
N VAL A 155 -14.41 -7.16 -10.84
CA VAL A 155 -15.66 -6.36 -10.89
C VAL A 155 -16.33 -6.50 -12.26
N LEU A 156 -15.57 -6.37 -13.36
CA LEU A 156 -16.10 -6.53 -14.72
C LEU A 156 -16.61 -7.95 -14.99
N GLY A 157 -15.98 -8.96 -14.39
CA GLY A 157 -16.44 -10.36 -14.41
C GLY A 157 -17.66 -10.63 -13.51
N GLY A 158 -18.19 -9.62 -12.81
CA GLY A 158 -19.37 -9.75 -11.96
C GLY A 158 -19.11 -10.46 -10.63
N ALA A 159 -17.86 -10.48 -10.15
CA ALA A 159 -17.54 -11.01 -8.82
C ALA A 159 -18.31 -10.27 -7.71
N SER A 160 -18.72 -10.99 -6.67
CA SER A 160 -19.42 -10.41 -5.51
C SER A 160 -18.45 -9.83 -4.48
N ALA A 161 -17.22 -10.33 -4.42
CA ALA A 161 -16.13 -9.79 -3.61
C ALA A 161 -14.76 -10.13 -4.21
N PHE A 162 -13.73 -9.44 -3.72
CA PHE A 162 -12.34 -9.62 -4.12
C PHE A 162 -11.44 -9.82 -2.91
N ILE A 163 -10.62 -10.87 -2.93
CA ILE A 163 -9.62 -11.17 -1.91
C ILE A 163 -8.24 -11.06 -2.54
N PHE A 164 -7.36 -10.29 -1.89
CA PHE A 164 -5.98 -10.12 -2.30
C PHE A 164 -5.05 -10.75 -1.25
N ILE A 165 -4.22 -11.69 -1.68
CA ILE A 165 -3.33 -12.43 -0.79
C ILE A 165 -1.86 -12.19 -1.16
N SER A 166 -1.01 -12.14 -0.15
CA SER A 166 0.44 -12.18 -0.41
C SER A 166 0.84 -13.55 -0.94
N GLU A 167 1.78 -13.54 -1.88
CA GLU A 167 2.51 -14.71 -2.34
C GLU A 167 3.51 -15.22 -1.30
N SER A 168 3.95 -14.34 -0.39
CA SER A 168 4.99 -14.64 0.60
C SER A 168 4.37 -15.16 1.91
N PRO A 169 4.73 -16.35 2.38
CA PRO A 169 4.23 -16.86 3.65
C PRO A 169 4.65 -15.98 4.84
N GLY A 170 3.71 -15.70 5.75
CA GLY A 170 4.02 -15.10 7.06
C GLY A 170 4.22 -13.57 7.09
N VAL A 171 4.03 -12.87 5.98
CA VAL A 171 4.23 -11.40 5.91
C VAL A 171 3.01 -10.57 6.33
N GLY A 172 1.93 -11.23 6.76
CA GLY A 172 0.67 -10.58 7.13
C GLY A 172 -0.21 -10.23 5.93
N PRO A 173 -1.33 -9.51 6.14
CA PRO A 173 -2.24 -9.15 5.06
C PRO A 173 -1.63 -8.08 4.16
N GLU A 174 -1.68 -8.32 2.85
CA GLU A 174 -1.21 -7.35 1.87
C GLU A 174 -2.27 -6.30 1.57
N THR A 175 -1.85 -5.05 1.36
CA THR A 175 -2.77 -3.93 1.18
C THR A 175 -2.34 -2.95 0.10
N GLY A 176 -3.23 -2.01 -0.20
CA GLY A 176 -2.96 -0.84 -1.02
C GLY A 176 -4.21 -0.33 -1.71
N SER A 177 -4.16 0.93 -2.14
CA SER A 177 -5.32 1.65 -2.70
C SER A 177 -5.95 0.96 -3.91
N LEU A 178 -7.29 0.99 -3.98
CA LEU A 178 -8.08 0.72 -5.17
C LEU A 178 -8.41 2.00 -5.97
N GLN A 179 -8.10 3.18 -5.42
CA GLN A 179 -8.23 4.48 -6.09
C GLN A 179 -6.87 4.95 -6.63
N ASN A 180 -6.89 5.72 -7.73
CA ASN A 180 -5.73 6.42 -8.29
C ASN A 180 -5.47 7.75 -7.59
#